data_AF-X1QUU3-F1
#
_entry.id   AF-X1QUU3-F1
#
_cell.length_a   1.000
_cell.length_b   1.000
_cell.length_c   1.000
_cell.angle_alpha   90.00
_cell.angle_beta   90.00
_cell.angle_gamma   90.00
#
_symmetry.space_group_name_H-M   'P 1'
#
loop_
_entity.id
_entity.type
_entity.pdbx_description
1 polymer ?
#
loop_
_entity_poly.entity_id
_entity_poly.type
_entity_poly.pdbx_seq_one_letter_code
_entity_poly.pdbx_strand_id
1 'polypeptide(L)' 'MITADSIKAVIASYWRYVRQCPVIALEVSSNLSSYSGDEMADVLAVNKDRFLI' A
#
# COMPACT_ATOMS: atom_id res chain seq x y z
N MET A 1 7.59 21.09 3.89
CA MET A 1 6.60 20.67 2.88
C MET A 1 6.57 19.15 2.89
N ILE A 2 5.40 18.54 3.05
CA ILE A 2 5.25 17.07 3.02
C ILE A 2 5.19 16.65 1.54
N THR A 3 6.00 15.68 1.13
CA THR A 3 6.02 15.14 -0.24
C THR A 3 5.22 13.85 -0.32
N ALA A 4 4.77 13.47 -1.53
CA ALA A 4 4.11 12.18 -1.75
C ALA A 4 4.98 11.02 -1.25
N ASP A 5 6.28 11.03 -1.55
CA ASP A 5 7.23 10.01 -1.09
C ASP A 5 7.33 9.94 0.44
N SER A 6 7.32 11.09 1.12
CA SER A 6 7.31 11.11 2.58
C SER A 6 6.03 10.51 3.17
N ILE A 7 4.89 10.67 2.50
CA ILE A 7 3.62 10.07 2.89
C ILE A 7 3.67 8.55 2.66
N LYS A 8 4.10 8.09 1.47
CA LYS A 8 4.26 6.67 1.15
C LYS A 8 5.18 5.96 2.16
N ALA A 9 6.30 6.59 2.53
CA ALA A 9 7.23 6.07 3.51
C ALA A 9 6.61 5.93 4.92
N VAL A 10 5.83 6.92 5.36
CA VAL A 10 5.11 6.87 6.65
C VAL A 10 4.06 5.75 6.65
N ILE A 11 3.26 5.64 5.59
CA ILE A 11 2.25 4.59 5.44
C ILE A 11 2.91 3.21 5.44
N ALA A 12 3.95 3.00 4.63
CA ALA A 12 4.68 1.74 4.58
C ALA A 12 5.24 1.35 5.95
N SER A 13 5.81 2.31 6.67
CA SER A 13 6.35 2.09 8.02
C SER A 13 5.25 1.70 9.02
N TYR A 14 4.12 2.42 9.02
CA TYR A 14 2.98 2.10 9.87
C TYR A 14 2.44 0.69 9.57
N TRP A 15 2.28 0.34 8.30
CA TRP A 15 1.74 -0.95 7.89
C TRP A 15 2.71 -2.10 8.20
N ARG A 16 4.02 -1.89 8.03
CA ARG A 16 5.04 -2.92 8.30
C ARG A 16 5.14 -3.22 9.79
N TYR A 17 5.26 -2.17 10.60
CA TYR A 17 5.69 -2.31 11.99
C TYR A 17 4.53 -2.31 12.98
N VAL A 18 3.49 -1.52 12.73
CA VAL A 18 2.33 -1.44 13.64
C VAL A 18 1.27 -2.46 13.25
N ARG A 19 0.92 -2.54 11.97
CA ARG A 19 -0.10 -3.48 11.47
C ARG A 19 0.43 -4.87 11.14
N GLN A 20 1.75 -5.04 11.20
CA GLN A 20 2.44 -6.32 10.94
C GLN A 20 2.12 -6.90 9.56
N CYS A 21 2.03 -6.05 8.52
CA CYS A 21 1.91 -6.49 7.14
C CYS A 21 3.28 -6.99 6.65
N PRO A 22 3.47 -8.30 6.37
CA PRO A 22 4.77 -8.85 5.97
C PRO A 22 5.26 -8.36 4.61
N VAL A 23 4.35 -8.06 3.68
CA VAL A 23 4.67 -7.63 2.32
C VAL A 23 4.06 -6.25 2.08
N ILE A 24 4.89 -5.33 1.58
CA ILE A 24 4.49 -3.98 1.18
C ILE A 24 5.13 -3.70 -0.17
N ALA A 25 4.35 -3.21 -1.11
CA ALA A 25 4.80 -2.79 -2.42
C ALA A 25 4.41 -1.31 -2.63
N LEU A 26 5.33 -0.54 -3.20
CA LEU A 26 5.14 0.87 -3.52
C LEU A 26 4.92 1.01 -5.03
N GLU A 27 4.18 2.04 -5.42
CA GLU A 27 3.96 2.44 -6.82
C GLU A 27 3.40 1.30 -7.67
N VAL A 28 2.41 0.59 -7.13
CA VAL A 28 1.93 -0.64 -7.76
C VAL A 28 0.91 -0.30 -8.83
N SER A 29 1.26 -0.65 -10.06
CA SER A 29 0.34 -0.76 -11.19
C SER A 29 -0.52 -2.02 -11.05
N SER A 30 -1.33 -2.09 -10.00
CA SER A 30 -2.29 -3.18 -9.84
C SER A 30 -3.57 -2.80 -10.57
N ASN A 31 -4.07 -3.69 -11.43
CA ASN A 31 -5.41 -3.57 -11.95
C ASN A 31 -6.39 -3.90 -10.81
N LEU A 32 -6.82 -2.87 -10.09
CA LEU A 32 -7.83 -2.98 -9.05
C LEU A 32 -9.22 -3.08 -9.69
N SER A 33 -9.44 -3.99 -10.64
CA SER A 33 -10.67 -4.11 -11.46
C SER A 33 -11.98 -4.20 -10.67
N SER A 34 -11.92 -4.45 -9.36
CA SER A 34 -13.06 -4.42 -8.43
C SER A 34 -13.46 -2.99 -8.00
N TYR A 35 -12.56 -2.02 -8.15
CA TYR A 35 -12.77 -0.59 -8.01
C TYR A 35 -12.90 0.00 -9.42
N SER A 36 -13.89 0.85 -9.64
CA SER A 36 -14.29 1.30 -10.98
C SER A 36 -13.27 2.29 -11.57
N GLY A 37 -12.27 1.78 -12.29
CA GLY A 37 -11.31 2.56 -13.05
C GLY A 37 -9.93 1.92 -13.04
N ASP A 38 -9.04 2.33 -13.95
CA ASP A 38 -7.61 2.02 -13.92
C ASP A 38 -6.93 2.70 -12.71
N GLU A 39 -7.41 2.42 -11.51
CA GLU A 39 -6.95 3.04 -10.28
C GLU A 39 -5.65 2.37 -9.84
N MET A 40 -4.54 3.09 -9.99
CA MET A 40 -3.23 2.70 -9.48
C MET A 40 -3.14 2.99 -7.99
N ALA A 41 -2.60 2.04 -7.22
CA ALA A 41 -2.36 2.23 -5.80
C ALA A 41 -0.90 2.62 -5.55
N ASP A 42 -0.68 3.74 -4.87
CA ASP A 42 0.66 4.19 -4.47
C ASP A 42 1.32 3.25 -3.45
N VAL A 43 0.52 2.53 -2.66
CA VAL A 43 0.96 1.55 -1.66
C VAL A 43 -0.03 0.39 -1.65
N LEU A 44 0.48 -0.84 -1.73
CA LEU A 44 -0.27 -2.06 -1.44
C LEU A 44 0.43 -2.83 -0.34
N ALA A 45 -0.34 -3.57 0.44
CA ALA A 45 0.23 -4.53 1.37
C ALA A 45 -0.59 -5.80 1.50
N VAL A 46 0.06 -6.81 2.03
CA VAL A 46 -0.58 -8.05 2.45
C VAL A 46 -0.50 -8.11 3.96
N ASN A 47 -1.66 -8.22 4.62
CA ASN A 47 -1.69 -8.37 6.07
C ASN A 47 -1.33 -9.81 6.50
N LYS A 48 -1.21 -10.04 7.81
CA LYS A 48 -0.88 -11.36 8.38
C LYS A 48 -1.90 -12.46 7.99
N ASP A 49 -3.14 -12.07 7.74
CA ASP A 49 -4.25 -12.95 7.36
C ASP A 49 -4.33 -13.17 5.83
N ARG A 50 -3.33 -12.67 5.09
CA ARG A 50 -3.15 -12.79 3.63
C ARG A 50 -4.20 -12.06 2.79
N PHE A 51 -4.86 -11.06 3.37
CA PHE A 51 -5.69 -10.14 2.60
C PHE A 51 -4.83 -9.04 1.98
N LEU A 52 -5.10 -8.76 0.70
CA LEU A 52 -4.58 -7.59 0.00
C LEU A 52 -5.35 -6.35 0.51
N ILE A 53 -4.60 -5.33 0.88
CA ILE A 53 -5.10 -4.03 1.34
C ILE A 53 -4.38 -2.94 0.55
#